data_AF-A0ABD0RDB6-F1
#
_entry.id   AF-A0ABD0RDB6-F1
#
_cell.length_a   1.000
_cell.length_b   1.000
_cell.length_c   1.000
_cell.angle_alpha   90.00
_cell.angle_beta   90.00
_cell.angle_gamma   90.00
#
_symmetry.space_group_name_H-M   'P 1'
#
loop_
_entity.id
_entity.type
_entity.pdbx_description
1 polymer ?
#
loop_
_entity_poly.entity_id
_entity_poly.type
_entity_poly.pdbx_seq_one_letter_code
_entity_poly.pdbx_strand_id
1 'polypeptide(L)'
;KKMMEVMEGSSVSLRCSTKIFCPFHPPNLTWSSSLNVNVTERQYQSQSELISDLNFTISHRHHGVTFICTASHQLQQQITTQ
;
A
#
# COMPACT_ATOMS: atom_id res chain seq x y z
N LYS A 1 -4.07 -6.62 -12.60
CA LYS A 1 -4.36 -5.18 -12.47
C LYS A 1 -5.87 -5.03 -12.37
N LYS A 2 -6.42 -4.47 -11.29
CA LYS A 2 -7.86 -4.20 -11.16
C LYS A 2 -8.08 -2.74 -11.52
N MET A 3 -8.92 -2.47 -12.51
CA MET A 3 -9.34 -1.11 -12.87
C MET A 3 -10.71 -0.86 -12.24
N MET A 4 -10.90 0.33 -11.68
CA MET A 4 -12.16 0.74 -11.06
C MET A 4 -12.54 2.10 -11.64
N GLU A 5 -13.71 2.16 -12.25
CA GLU A 5 -14.29 3.42 -12.73
C GLU A 5 -14.91 4.15 -11.55
N VAL A 6 -14.59 5.44 -11.41
CA VAL A 6 -14.96 6.29 -10.28
C VAL A 6 -15.26 7.68 -10.78
N MET A 7 -16.22 8.36 -10.14
CA MET A 7 -16.62 9.71 -10.53
C MET A 7 -15.79 10.77 -9.81
N GLU A 8 -15.51 11.88 -10.49
CA GLU A 8 -14.88 13.07 -9.89
C GLU A 8 -15.67 13.57 -8.68
N GLY A 9 -14.97 13.98 -7.63
CA GLY A 9 -15.54 14.38 -6.34
C GLY A 9 -15.84 13.21 -5.38
N SER A 10 -15.74 11.96 -5.84
CA SER A 10 -15.96 10.79 -4.96
C SER A 10 -14.75 10.56 -4.04
N SER A 11 -14.99 10.27 -2.78
CA SER A 11 -13.93 9.80 -1.87
C SER A 11 -13.76 8.29 -1.99
N VAL A 12 -12.53 7.85 -2.29
CA VAL A 12 -12.19 6.43 -2.45
C VAL A 12 -11.08 6.03 -1.49
N SER A 13 -11.01 4.73 -1.21
CA SER A 13 -9.98 4.14 -0.36
C SER A 13 -9.32 2.97 -1.09
N LEU A 14 -8.00 3.03 -1.28
CA LEU A 14 -7.22 1.91 -1.76
C LEU A 14 -6.65 1.17 -0.57
N ARG A 15 -6.95 -0.13 -0.49
CA ARG A 15 -6.44 -1.00 0.57
C ARG A 15 -5.34 -1.91 0.04
N CYS A 16 -4.21 -1.90 0.71
CA CYS A 16 -3.11 -2.83 0.50
C CYS A 16 -2.91 -3.65 1.78
N SER A 17 -2.76 -4.96 1.65
CA SER A 17 -2.44 -5.83 2.79
C SER A 17 -1.36 -6.83 2.43
N THR A 18 -0.55 -7.19 3.43
CA THR A 18 0.45 -8.25 3.33
C THR A 18 0.47 -9.08 4.60
N LYS A 19 0.88 -10.34 4.51
CA LYS A 19 0.99 -11.22 5.67
C LYS A 19 2.28 -10.96 6.45
N ILE A 20 2.18 -11.03 7.77
CA ILE A 20 3.29 -10.94 8.69
C ILE A 20 3.78 -12.37 8.94
N PHE A 21 4.83 -12.79 8.24
CA PHE A 21 5.41 -14.12 8.41
C PHE A 21 6.29 -14.23 9.67
N CYS A 22 6.97 -13.15 10.04
CA CYS A 22 7.81 -13.07 11.25
C CYS A 22 7.37 -11.86 12.09
N PRO A 23 6.78 -12.06 13.29
CA PRO A 23 6.35 -10.96 14.15
C PRO A 23 7.50 -10.04 14.62
N PHE A 24 8.71 -10.59 14.76
CA PHE A 24 9.91 -9.84 15.13
C PHE A 24 10.44 -8.93 14.00
N HIS A 25 10.09 -9.26 12.76
CA HIS A 25 10.50 -8.50 11.57
C HIS A 25 9.26 -8.21 10.72
N PRO A 26 8.36 -7.34 11.21
CA PRO A 26 7.16 -7.01 10.47
C PRO A 26 7.55 -6.38 9.12
N PRO A 27 6.80 -6.68 8.03
CA PRO A 27 7.00 -6.00 6.77
C PRO A 27 6.66 -4.52 6.88
N ASN A 28 7.02 -3.73 5.88
CA ASN A 28 6.57 -2.35 5.74
C ASN A 28 5.79 -2.19 4.44
N LEU A 29 4.64 -1.52 4.49
CA LEU A 29 3.89 -1.09 3.30
C LEU A 29 4.17 0.37 3.00
N THR A 30 4.53 0.66 1.75
CA THR A 30 4.75 2.03 1.29
C THR A 30 3.99 2.28 0.00
N TRP A 31 3.35 3.45 -0.11
CA TRP A 31 2.70 3.89 -1.34
C TRP A 31 3.63 4.76 -2.17
N SER A 32 3.54 4.60 -3.49
CA SER A 32 4.11 5.51 -4.47
C SER A 32 3.08 5.79 -5.56
N SER A 33 3.07 7.02 -6.04
CA SER A 33 2.21 7.47 -7.14
C SER A 33 3.02 8.30 -8.11
N SER A 34 2.63 8.28 -9.40
CA SER A 34 3.26 9.11 -10.43
C SER A 34 2.96 10.61 -10.29
N LEU A 35 2.06 10.98 -9.37
CA LEU A 35 1.74 12.36 -9.01
C LEU A 35 1.96 12.58 -7.51
N ASN A 36 2.39 13.78 -7.13
CA ASN A 36 2.37 14.26 -5.75
C ASN A 36 0.95 14.70 -5.40
N VAL A 37 0.15 13.78 -4.84
CA VAL A 37 -1.24 14.00 -4.45
C VAL A 37 -1.33 14.11 -2.92
N ASN A 38 -2.17 15.00 -2.41
CA ASN A 38 -2.53 15.00 -0.99
C ASN A 38 -3.38 13.76 -0.68
N VAL A 39 -2.72 12.73 -0.19
CA VAL A 39 -3.33 11.45 0.21
C VAL A 39 -3.26 11.31 1.72
N THR A 40 -4.27 10.67 2.31
CA THR A 40 -4.25 10.31 3.72
C THR A 40 -3.99 8.82 3.85
N GLU A 41 -2.78 8.47 4.27
CA GLU A 41 -2.38 7.09 4.55
C GLU A 41 -2.68 6.72 6.01
N ARG A 42 -3.27 5.54 6.22
CA ARG A 42 -3.41 4.91 7.53
C ARG A 42 -2.89 3.49 7.48
N GLN A 43 -1.86 3.21 8.27
CA GLN A 43 -1.27 1.88 8.39
C GLN A 43 -1.59 1.29 9.76
N TYR A 44 -2.00 0.03 9.80
CA TYR A 44 -2.32 -0.71 11.02
C TYR A 44 -2.10 -2.22 10.86
N GLN A 45 -1.91 -2.90 11.98
CA GLN A 45 -1.70 -4.35 12.01
C GLN A 45 -2.96 -5.06 12.50
N SER A 46 -3.32 -6.16 11.84
CA SER A 46 -4.44 -7.03 12.19
C SER A 46 -3.93 -8.46 12.34
N GLN A 47 -3.83 -8.99 13.56
CA GLN A 47 -3.36 -10.33 13.92
C GLN A 47 -2.12 -10.86 13.18
N SER A 48 -2.27 -11.26 11.91
CA SER A 48 -1.22 -11.81 11.02
C SER A 48 -1.03 -11.02 9.72
N GLU A 49 -1.62 -9.84 9.59
CA GLU A 49 -1.56 -8.99 8.40
C GLU A 49 -1.21 -7.55 8.76
N LEU A 50 -0.42 -6.93 7.91
CA LEU A 50 -0.20 -5.49 7.89
C LEU A 50 -1.08 -4.89 6.80
N ILE A 51 -1.85 -3.86 7.13
CA ILE A 51 -2.81 -3.22 6.23
C ILE A 51 -2.45 -1.74 6.13
N SER A 52 -2.50 -1.18 4.92
CA SER A 52 -2.39 0.25 4.67
C SER A 52 -3.54 0.70 3.76
N ASP A 53 -4.32 1.66 4.26
CA ASP A 53 -5.44 2.29 3.56
C ASP A 53 -5.04 3.68 3.10
N LEU A 54 -5.12 3.93 1.80
CA LEU A 54 -4.84 5.21 1.16
C LEU A 54 -6.16 5.87 0.75
N ASN A 55 -6.52 6.96 1.42
CA ASN A 55 -7.78 7.66 1.18
C ASN A 55 -7.53 8.97 0.42
N PHE A 56 -8.31 9.21 -0.62
CA PHE A 56 -8.25 10.43 -1.41
C PHE A 56 -9.57 10.71 -2.14
N THR A 57 -9.76 11.96 -2.54
CA THR A 57 -10.91 12.38 -3.35
C THR A 57 -10.53 12.36 -4.82
N ILE A 58 -11.34 11.73 -5.66
CA ILE A 58 -11.12 11.68 -7.10
C ILE A 58 -11.22 13.10 -7.67
N SER A 59 -10.25 13.43 -8.53
CA SER A 59 -10.23 14.65 -9.32
C SER A 59 -9.80 14.29 -10.74
N HIS A 60 -10.04 15.16 -11.71
CA HIS A 60 -9.51 15.01 -13.08
C HIS A 60 -8.00 14.73 -13.13
N ARG A 61 -7.22 15.18 -12.12
CA ARG A 61 -5.77 14.92 -12.02
C ARG A 61 -5.45 13.45 -11.73
N HIS A 62 -6.41 12.68 -11.22
CA HIS A 62 -6.21 11.26 -10.91
C HIS A 62 -6.44 10.34 -12.11
N HIS A 63 -6.89 10.88 -13.25
CA HIS A 63 -7.06 10.10 -14.47
C HIS A 63 -5.71 9.59 -15.01
N GLY A 64 -5.61 8.29 -15.28
CA GLY A 64 -4.38 7.65 -15.78
C GLY A 64 -3.24 7.54 -14.76
N VAL A 65 -3.47 7.90 -13.49
CA VAL A 65 -2.47 7.79 -12.42
C VAL A 65 -2.37 6.35 -11.94
N THR A 66 -1.14 5.88 -11.76
CA THR A 66 -0.88 4.56 -11.17
C THR A 66 -0.42 4.73 -9.73
N PHE A 67 -1.15 4.08 -8.81
CA PHE A 67 -0.75 3.93 -7.42
C PHE A 67 -0.12 2.55 -7.23
N ILE A 68 1.05 2.51 -6.60
CA ILE A 68 1.79 1.29 -6.33
C ILE A 68 1.99 1.18 -4.82
N CYS A 69 1.44 0.12 -4.24
CA CYS A 69 1.77 -0.30 -2.89
C CYS A 69 2.92 -1.32 -2.95
N THR A 70 3.99 -1.06 -2.21
CA THR A 70 5.14 -1.98 -2.09
C THR A 70 5.19 -2.54 -0.68
N ALA A 71 5.25 -3.88 -0.58
CA ALA A 71 5.46 -4.60 0.67
C ALA A 71 6.92 -5.03 0.78
N SER A 72 7.65 -4.47 1.76
CA SER A 72 9.04 -4.79 2.01
C SER A 72 9.15 -5.76 3.18
N HIS A 73 9.58 -6.99 2.91
CA HIS A 73 9.83 -8.01 3.93
C HIS A 73 11.32 -8.05 4.25
N GLN A 74 11.69 -7.96 5.53
CA GLN A 74 13.08 -8.20 5.93
C GLN A 74 13.32 -9.70 6.04
N LEU A 75 13.79 -10.30 4.95
CA LEU A 75 14.34 -11.65 4.96
C LEU A 75 15.73 -11.56 5.59
N GLN A 76 15.89 -12.15 6.78
CA GLN A 76 17.23 -12.41 7.29
C GLN A 76 17.83 -13.48 6.38
N GLN A 77 18.74 -13.08 5.49
CA GLN A 77 19.50 -14.05 4.69
C GLN A 77 20.28 -14.89 5.70
N GLN A 78 19.87 -16.14 5.89
CA GLN A 78 20.72 -17.13 6.54
C GLN A 78 21.90 -17.33 5.58
N ILE A 79 23.02 -16.67 5.83
CA ILE A 79 24.28 -16.97 5.14
C ILE A 79 24.66 -18.38 5.58
N THR A 80 24.21 -19.40 4.85
CA THR A 80 24.70 -20.76 5.00
C THR A 80 26.11 -20.76 4.40
N THR A 81 27.09 -20.46 5.25
CA THR A 81 28.51 -20.63 4.93
C THR A 81 28.75 -22.14 4.98
N GLN A 82 28.91 -22.76 3.81
CA GLN A 82 29.45 -24.13 3.68
C GLN A 82 30.97 -24.08 3.69
#